data_AF-A0A2D7B2N8-F1
#
_entry.id   AF-A0A2D7B2N8-F1
#
_cell.length_a   1.000
_cell.length_b   1.000
_cell.length_c   1.000
_cell.angle_alpha   90.00
_cell.angle_beta   90.00
_cell.angle_gamma   90.00
#
_symmetry.space_group_name_H-M   'P 1'
#
loop_
_entity.id
_entity.type
_entity.pdbx_description
1 polymer ?
#
loop_
_entity_poly.entity_id
_entity_poly.type
_entity_poly.pdbx_seq_one_letter_code
_entity_poly.pdbx_strand_id
1 'polypeptide(L)'
;MRATCRSLVFLFSAFALTAAMPETFSREELDALEAERVAAERKLEALESAGETALSDIKNIDTQLIAAAMESQRREEQASSAEKSLIDLGTRRVSAQMKLLENRQALEDLLAALAASNRRKPPALIVSPNKANTAVRRAILMSETTPRLASQSEELATEIEWLNELERRIRGEKARLEAAEATLALKQVEIERLAAAKRGNFEDLSGDIAALKARAAEIGAKEQDLRSLLESLEAQAPSAPGVKPELRPRLVS
;
A
#
# COMPACT_ATOMS: atom_id res chain seq x y z
N MET A 1 35.17 22.59 20.00
CA MET A 1 36.36 23.49 20.08
C MET A 1 36.34 24.44 18.89
N ARG A 2 36.72 25.69 19.15
CA ARG A 2 36.80 26.87 18.23
C ARG A 2 35.51 27.66 18.07
N ALA A 3 35.27 28.43 19.13
CA ALA A 3 34.55 29.69 19.14
C ALA A 3 35.24 30.73 18.24
N THR A 4 34.45 31.54 17.55
CA THR A 4 34.88 32.82 16.98
C THR A 4 33.99 33.93 17.52
N CYS A 5 34.56 34.62 18.49
CA CYS A 5 34.12 35.85 19.12
C CYS A 5 34.24 37.01 18.12
N ARG A 6 33.24 37.89 18.04
CA ARG A 6 33.42 39.22 17.46
C ARG A 6 32.67 40.24 18.31
N SER A 7 33.45 40.81 19.22
CA SER A 7 33.12 41.94 20.06
C SER A 7 33.18 43.21 19.21
N LEU A 8 32.15 44.06 19.27
CA LEU A 8 32.20 45.42 18.70
C LEU A 8 31.49 46.41 19.63
N VAL A 9 32.29 46.91 20.57
CA VAL A 9 32.40 48.30 21.04
C VAL A 9 31.12 49.15 21.05
N PHE A 10 30.65 49.40 22.27
CA PHE A 10 29.88 50.58 22.71
C PHE A 10 30.45 51.89 22.15
N LEU A 11 29.59 52.71 21.55
CA LEU A 11 29.81 54.15 21.42
C LEU A 11 28.52 54.87 21.86
N PHE A 12 28.56 55.25 23.13
CA PHE A 12 27.61 56.13 23.79
C PHE A 12 27.94 57.57 23.36
N SER A 13 27.04 58.24 22.64
CA SER A 13 27.13 59.69 22.43
C SER A 13 25.76 60.31 22.63
N ALA A 14 25.64 61.04 23.74
CA ALA A 14 24.51 61.86 24.13
C ALA A 14 24.24 62.97 23.11
N PHE A 15 22.98 63.17 22.73
CA PHE A 15 22.53 64.47 22.22
C PHE A 15 21.02 64.70 22.38
N ALA A 16 20.73 65.86 22.98
CA ALA A 16 19.50 66.65 22.96
C ALA A 16 18.19 66.02 23.50
N LEU A 17 17.94 66.36 24.77
CA LEU A 17 16.63 66.38 25.41
C LEU A 17 15.69 67.33 24.65
N THR A 18 14.88 66.78 23.76
CA THR A 18 13.70 67.44 23.20
C THR A 18 12.50 66.78 23.85
N ALA A 19 11.66 67.55 24.55
CA ALA A 19 10.39 67.08 25.09
C ALA A 19 9.43 66.83 23.90
N ALA A 20 9.58 65.66 23.26
CA ALA A 20 8.63 65.09 22.34
C ALA A 20 7.85 64.02 23.10
N MET A 21 6.53 64.09 22.97
CA MET A 21 5.54 63.32 23.72
C MET A 21 5.79 61.80 23.63
N PRO A 22 5.52 61.03 24.71
CA PRO A 22 5.52 59.56 24.68
C PRO A 22 4.37 58.94 23.85
N GLU A 23 3.51 59.75 23.22
CA GLU A 23 2.31 59.31 22.49
C GLU A 23 2.58 58.54 21.17
N THR A 24 3.72 58.77 20.52
CA THR A 24 3.98 58.19 19.18
C THR A 24 4.56 56.79 19.24
N PHE A 25 5.49 56.55 20.17
CA PHE A 25 6.15 55.24 20.31
C PHE A 25 5.18 54.13 20.74
N SER A 26 4.21 54.42 21.62
CA SER A 26 3.26 53.42 22.10
C SER A 26 2.23 52.99 21.04
N ARG A 27 1.82 53.91 20.16
CA ARG A 27 0.85 53.63 19.10
C ARG A 27 1.45 52.83 17.95
N GLU A 28 2.68 53.18 17.57
CA GLU A 28 3.43 52.45 16.55
C GLU A 28 3.82 51.03 17.01
N GLU A 29 4.09 50.84 18.31
CA GLU A 29 4.29 49.52 18.94
C GLU A 29 3.02 48.66 18.93
N LEU A 30 1.84 49.26 19.18
CA LEU A 30 0.56 48.57 19.10
C LEU A 30 0.27 48.10 17.67
N ASP A 31 0.43 48.99 16.68
CA ASP A 31 0.22 48.66 15.26
C ASP A 31 1.18 47.54 14.80
N ALA A 32 2.43 47.55 15.28
CA ALA A 32 3.40 46.50 15.01
C ALA A 32 3.00 45.14 15.60
N LEU A 33 2.47 45.11 16.83
CA LEU A 33 1.97 43.88 17.46
C LEU A 33 0.71 43.35 16.77
N GLU A 34 -0.21 44.24 16.38
CA GLU A 34 -1.40 43.86 15.60
C GLU A 34 -0.99 43.22 14.26
N ALA A 35 -0.01 43.81 13.57
CA ALA A 35 0.53 43.24 12.34
C ALA A 35 1.22 41.88 12.56
N GLU A 36 1.98 41.71 13.65
CA GLU A 36 2.59 40.42 14.01
C GLU A 36 1.51 39.37 14.33
N ARG A 37 0.44 39.73 15.04
CA ARG A 37 -0.69 38.83 15.34
C ARG A 37 -1.38 38.35 14.07
N VAL A 38 -1.75 39.26 13.18
CA VAL A 38 -2.40 38.90 11.90
C VAL A 38 -1.48 38.01 11.05
N ALA A 39 -0.18 38.28 11.03
CA ALA A 39 0.79 37.43 10.34
C ALA A 39 0.91 36.03 10.98
N ALA A 40 0.85 35.93 12.31
CA ALA A 40 0.85 34.66 13.02
C ALA A 40 -0.44 33.86 12.77
N GLU A 41 -1.61 34.50 12.81
CA GLU A 41 -2.92 33.88 12.53
C GLU A 41 -2.98 33.31 11.10
N ARG A 42 -2.53 34.06 10.09
CA ARG A 42 -2.47 33.57 8.70
C ARG A 42 -1.54 32.37 8.53
N LYS A 43 -0.39 32.37 9.22
CA LYS A 43 0.53 31.23 9.21
C LYS A 43 -0.10 30.01 9.89
N LEU A 44 -0.81 30.22 10.99
CA LEU A 44 -1.50 29.18 11.73
C LEU A 44 -2.59 28.52 10.88
N GLU A 45 -3.44 29.31 10.22
CA GLU A 45 -4.47 28.82 9.31
C GLU A 45 -3.85 28.00 8.16
N ALA A 46 -2.75 28.47 7.59
CA ALA A 46 -2.02 27.74 6.56
C ALA A 46 -1.47 26.39 7.06
N LEU A 47 -0.85 26.36 8.25
CA LEU A 47 -0.33 25.13 8.84
C LEU A 47 -1.45 24.16 9.24
N GLU A 48 -2.57 24.65 9.76
CA GLU A 48 -3.73 23.82 10.09
C GLU A 48 -4.30 23.14 8.84
N SER A 49 -4.45 23.88 7.73
CA SER A 49 -4.90 23.29 6.45
C SER A 49 -3.92 22.24 5.91
N ALA A 50 -2.61 22.46 6.08
CA ALA A 50 -1.59 21.50 5.72
C ALA A 50 -1.67 20.25 6.62
N GLY A 51 -1.99 20.43 7.91
CA GLY A 51 -2.17 19.35 8.88
C GLY A 51 -3.37 18.47 8.56
N GLU A 52 -4.50 19.06 8.19
CA GLU A 52 -5.68 18.30 7.73
C GLU A 52 -5.39 17.49 6.47
N THR A 53 -4.66 18.09 5.52
CA THR A 53 -4.23 17.39 4.30
C THR A 53 -3.30 16.23 4.64
N ALA A 54 -2.34 16.43 5.54
CA ALA A 54 -1.42 15.38 5.99
C ALA A 54 -2.17 14.24 6.72
N LEU A 55 -3.18 14.54 7.53
CA LEU A 55 -4.03 13.53 8.18
C LEU A 55 -4.82 12.71 7.14
N SER A 56 -5.36 13.37 6.12
CA SER A 56 -6.03 12.70 5.02
C SER A 56 -5.08 11.76 4.27
N ASP A 57 -3.87 12.23 3.95
CA ASP A 57 -2.83 11.42 3.32
C ASP A 57 -2.47 10.17 4.14
N ILE A 58 -2.29 10.31 5.47
CA ILE A 58 -1.99 9.18 6.36
C ILE A 58 -3.13 8.16 6.33
N LYS A 59 -4.39 8.60 6.42
CA LYS A 59 -5.56 7.70 6.34
C LYS A 59 -5.64 6.98 4.99
N ASN A 60 -5.31 7.67 3.91
CA ASN A 60 -5.28 7.08 2.57
C ASN A 60 -4.18 6.02 2.47
N ILE A 61 -2.99 6.30 3.02
CA ILE A 61 -1.88 5.35 3.08
C ILE A 61 -2.27 4.11 3.91
N ASP A 62 -2.91 4.28 5.07
CA ASP A 62 -3.35 3.16 5.90
C ASP A 62 -4.38 2.29 5.17
N THR A 63 -5.30 2.92 4.44
CA THR A 63 -6.26 2.19 3.58
C THR A 63 -5.56 1.41 2.47
N GLN A 64 -4.52 1.99 1.85
CA GLN A 64 -3.72 1.31 0.83
C GLN A 64 -2.94 0.12 1.39
N LEU A 65 -2.37 0.25 2.61
CA LEU A 65 -1.68 -0.85 3.29
C LEU A 65 -2.63 -2.01 3.61
N ILE A 66 -3.82 -1.71 4.14
CA ILE A 66 -4.84 -2.74 4.41
C ILE A 66 -5.26 -3.43 3.10
N ALA A 67 -5.52 -2.66 2.04
CA ALA A 67 -5.88 -3.23 0.73
C ALA A 67 -4.76 -4.10 0.15
N ALA A 68 -3.49 -3.69 0.30
CA ALA A 68 -2.34 -4.47 -0.13
C ALA A 68 -2.19 -5.76 0.69
N ALA A 69 -2.43 -5.73 2.00
CA ALA A 69 -2.40 -6.92 2.86
C ALA A 69 -3.52 -7.91 2.49
N MET A 70 -4.73 -7.42 2.25
CA MET A 70 -5.86 -8.26 1.81
C MET A 70 -5.59 -8.91 0.45
N GLU A 71 -4.99 -8.17 -0.49
CA GLU A 71 -4.63 -8.70 -1.80
C GLU A 71 -3.52 -9.75 -1.71
N SER A 72 -2.53 -9.55 -0.83
CA SER A 72 -1.49 -10.54 -0.53
C SER A 72 -2.09 -11.84 0.01
N GLN A 73 -2.94 -11.74 1.04
CA GLN A 73 -3.64 -12.91 1.62
C GLN A 73 -4.45 -13.66 0.55
N ARG A 74 -5.20 -12.94 -0.29
CA ARG A 74 -5.99 -13.54 -1.37
C ARG A 74 -5.11 -14.32 -2.36
N ARG A 75 -3.91 -13.84 -2.65
CA ARG A 75 -2.95 -14.50 -3.55
C ARG A 75 -2.32 -15.73 -2.91
N GLU A 76 -2.00 -15.66 -1.61
CA GLU A 76 -1.52 -16.83 -0.85
C GLU A 76 -2.56 -17.94 -0.84
N GLU A 77 -3.84 -17.62 -0.63
CA GLU A 77 -4.95 -18.58 -0.71
C GLU A 77 -5.07 -19.21 -2.10
N GLN A 78 -4.91 -18.40 -3.16
CA GLN A 78 -4.89 -18.90 -4.55
C GLN A 78 -3.69 -19.81 -4.82
N ALA A 79 -2.50 -19.45 -4.34
CA ALA A 79 -1.30 -20.27 -4.46
C ALA A 79 -1.45 -21.60 -3.72
N SER A 80 -2.01 -21.59 -2.50
CA SER A 80 -2.28 -22.81 -1.73
C SER A 80 -3.30 -23.72 -2.43
N SER A 81 -4.35 -23.14 -3.02
CA SER A 81 -5.33 -23.89 -3.82
C SER A 81 -4.69 -24.51 -5.07
N ALA A 82 -3.82 -23.77 -5.75
CA ALA A 82 -3.05 -24.27 -6.89
C ALA A 82 -2.14 -25.44 -6.48
N GLU A 83 -1.45 -25.36 -5.34
CA GLU A 83 -0.61 -26.44 -4.81
C GLU A 83 -1.41 -27.70 -4.51
N LYS A 84 -2.57 -27.58 -3.86
CA LYS A 84 -3.47 -28.73 -3.62
C LYS A 84 -3.91 -29.37 -4.93
N SER A 85 -4.25 -28.55 -5.92
CA SER A 85 -4.64 -29.02 -7.25
C SER A 85 -3.49 -29.76 -7.94
N LEU A 86 -2.26 -29.27 -7.85
CA LEU A 86 -1.07 -29.94 -8.40
C LEU A 86 -0.83 -31.32 -7.75
N ILE A 87 -1.07 -31.45 -6.44
CA ILE A 87 -0.94 -32.73 -5.73
C ILE A 87 -2.01 -33.73 -6.20
N ASP A 88 -3.27 -33.30 -6.33
CA ASP A 88 -4.35 -34.15 -6.83
C ASP A 88 -4.08 -34.61 -8.28
N LEU A 89 -3.69 -33.69 -9.16
CA LEU A 89 -3.31 -34.01 -10.53
C LEU A 89 -2.13 -34.96 -10.61
N GLY A 90 -1.11 -34.77 -9.76
CA GLY A 90 0.03 -35.67 -9.65
C GLY A 90 -0.41 -37.10 -9.28
N THR A 91 -1.32 -37.23 -8.31
CA THR A 91 -1.85 -38.53 -7.88
C THR A 91 -2.67 -39.21 -8.98
N ARG A 92 -3.54 -38.46 -9.66
CA ARG A 92 -4.32 -38.96 -10.81
C ARG A 92 -3.42 -39.42 -11.94
N ARG A 93 -2.39 -38.64 -12.26
CA ARG A 93 -1.42 -38.98 -13.31
C ARG A 93 -0.68 -40.27 -13.00
N VAL A 94 -0.19 -40.45 -11.77
CA VAL A 94 0.48 -41.70 -11.36
C VAL A 94 -0.47 -42.89 -11.48
N SER A 95 -1.72 -42.75 -11.05
CA SER A 95 -2.74 -43.79 -11.20
C SER A 95 -3.00 -44.16 -12.67
N ALA A 96 -3.17 -43.15 -13.54
CA ALA A 96 -3.36 -43.37 -14.97
C ALA A 96 -2.15 -44.05 -15.63
N GLN A 97 -0.93 -43.64 -15.26
CA GLN A 97 0.31 -44.25 -15.74
C GLN A 97 0.45 -45.72 -15.29
N MET A 98 0.09 -46.03 -14.05
CA MET A 98 0.09 -47.41 -13.55
C MET A 98 -0.90 -48.29 -14.32
N LYS A 99 -2.14 -47.82 -14.52
CA LYS A 99 -3.14 -48.54 -15.34
C LYS A 99 -2.70 -48.74 -16.77
N LEU A 100 -2.03 -47.74 -17.37
CA LEU A 100 -1.51 -47.85 -18.73
C LEU A 100 -0.42 -48.93 -18.81
N LEU A 101 0.45 -49.00 -17.80
CA LEU A 101 1.47 -50.05 -17.69
C LEU A 101 0.84 -51.44 -17.52
N GLU A 102 -0.17 -51.56 -16.66
CA GLU A 102 -0.94 -52.80 -16.46
C GLU A 102 -1.60 -53.27 -17.76
N ASN A 103 -2.27 -52.37 -18.49
CA ASN A 103 -2.88 -52.68 -19.79
C ASN A 103 -1.84 -53.15 -20.81
N ARG A 104 -0.67 -52.52 -20.83
CA ARG A 104 0.43 -52.91 -21.72
C ARG A 104 0.97 -54.30 -21.38
N GLN A 105 1.17 -54.61 -20.11
CA GLN A 105 1.58 -55.94 -19.67
C GLN A 105 0.54 -57.00 -20.05
N ALA A 106 -0.75 -56.71 -19.84
CA ALA A 106 -1.83 -57.61 -20.23
C ALA A 106 -1.89 -57.86 -21.74
N LEU A 107 -1.60 -56.85 -22.57
CA LEU A 107 -1.46 -57.01 -24.02
C LEU A 107 -0.24 -57.86 -24.40
N GLU A 108 0.91 -57.64 -23.75
CA GLU A 108 2.13 -58.42 -23.98
C GLU A 108 1.91 -59.90 -23.61
N ASP A 109 1.26 -60.19 -22.48
CA ASP A 109 0.89 -61.54 -22.05
C ASP A 109 -0.09 -62.20 -23.04
N LEU A 110 -1.08 -61.44 -23.54
CA LEU A 110 -2.04 -61.93 -24.52
C LEU A 110 -1.34 -62.28 -25.84
N LEU A 111 -0.42 -61.44 -26.32
CA LEU A 111 0.39 -61.70 -27.51
C LEU A 111 1.32 -62.91 -27.33
N ALA A 112 1.95 -63.04 -26.16
CA ALA A 112 2.76 -64.22 -25.82
C ALA A 112 1.92 -65.50 -25.82
N ALA A 113 0.71 -65.46 -25.25
CA ALA A 113 -0.23 -66.57 -25.25
C ALA A 113 -0.68 -66.94 -26.68
N LEU A 114 -0.94 -65.95 -27.54
CA LEU A 114 -1.27 -66.17 -28.96
C LEU A 114 -0.10 -66.82 -29.71
N ALA A 115 1.12 -66.30 -29.54
CA ALA A 115 2.31 -66.85 -30.18
C ALA A 115 2.58 -68.29 -29.73
N ALA A 116 2.42 -68.59 -28.45
CA ALA A 116 2.53 -69.94 -27.90
C ALA A 116 1.43 -70.87 -28.42
N SER A 117 0.21 -70.37 -28.60
CA SER A 117 -0.90 -71.12 -29.18
C SER A 117 -0.66 -71.44 -30.66
N ASN A 118 -0.15 -70.49 -31.46
CA ASN A 118 0.13 -70.70 -32.88
C ASN A 118 1.24 -71.74 -33.12
N ARG A 119 2.21 -71.84 -32.20
CA ARG A 119 3.25 -72.88 -32.24
C ARG A 119 2.71 -74.30 -31.99
N ARG A 120 1.54 -74.45 -31.38
CA ARG A 120 0.87 -75.74 -31.20
C ARG A 120 -0.05 -76.00 -32.40
N LYS A 121 0.34 -76.93 -33.28
CA LYS A 121 -0.46 -77.32 -34.46
C LYS A 121 -1.92 -77.57 -34.03
N PRO A 122 -2.93 -76.91 -34.62
CA PRO A 122 -4.32 -77.07 -34.20
C PRO A 122 -4.68 -78.56 -34.27
N PRO A 123 -5.31 -79.13 -33.21
CA PRO A 123 -5.64 -80.54 -33.19
C PRO A 123 -6.56 -80.84 -34.37
N ALA A 124 -6.25 -81.91 -35.11
CA ALA A 124 -7.09 -82.34 -36.23
C ALA A 124 -8.54 -82.49 -35.75
N LEU A 125 -9.48 -81.83 -36.45
CA LEU A 125 -10.90 -81.77 -36.08
C LEU A 125 -11.52 -83.17 -35.87
N ILE A 126 -10.99 -84.16 -36.59
CA ILE A 126 -11.42 -85.57 -36.55
C ILE A 126 -10.97 -86.29 -35.25
N VAL A 127 -9.86 -85.87 -34.63
CA VAL A 127 -9.22 -86.59 -33.52
C VAL A 127 -9.61 -86.04 -32.14
N SER A 128 -9.98 -84.75 -32.03
CA SER A 128 -10.36 -84.14 -30.74
C SER A 128 -11.26 -82.89 -30.89
N PRO A 129 -12.57 -83.05 -31.15
CA PRO A 129 -13.52 -81.93 -31.31
C PRO A 129 -13.53 -80.96 -30.13
N ASN A 130 -13.40 -81.47 -28.90
CA ASN A 130 -13.41 -80.65 -27.67
C ASN A 130 -12.23 -79.66 -27.59
N LYS A 131 -11.05 -80.07 -28.09
CA LYS A 131 -9.85 -79.21 -28.09
C LYS A 131 -9.93 -78.10 -29.13
N ALA A 132 -10.58 -78.34 -30.26
CA ALA A 132 -10.86 -77.34 -31.28
C ALA A 132 -11.84 -76.26 -30.79
N ASN A 133 -12.95 -76.66 -30.15
CA ASN A 133 -13.90 -75.72 -29.54
C ASN A 133 -13.25 -74.83 -28.48
N THR A 134 -12.34 -75.38 -27.68
CA THR A 134 -11.59 -74.62 -26.68
C THR A 134 -10.68 -73.57 -27.32
N ALA A 135 -10.02 -73.88 -28.44
CA ALA A 135 -9.18 -72.93 -29.17
C ALA A 135 -10.01 -71.79 -29.79
N VAL A 136 -11.18 -72.11 -30.37
CA VAL A 136 -12.09 -71.10 -30.93
C VAL A 136 -12.62 -70.16 -29.85
N ARG A 137 -13.05 -70.67 -28.69
CA ARG A 137 -13.50 -69.82 -27.57
C ARG A 137 -12.40 -68.86 -27.08
N ARG A 138 -11.16 -69.32 -27.01
CA ARG A 138 -10.01 -68.48 -26.64
C ARG A 138 -9.76 -67.39 -27.67
N ALA A 139 -9.80 -67.73 -28.96
CA ALA A 139 -9.65 -66.76 -30.04
C ALA A 139 -10.76 -65.71 -30.04
N ILE A 140 -12.01 -66.10 -29.79
CA ILE A 140 -13.15 -65.18 -29.67
C ILE A 140 -12.95 -64.23 -28.48
N LEU A 141 -12.64 -64.75 -27.29
CA LEU A 141 -12.37 -63.92 -26.11
C LEU A 141 -11.22 -62.94 -26.35
N MET A 142 -10.13 -63.39 -26.99
CA MET A 142 -9.00 -62.54 -27.35
C MET A 142 -9.36 -61.47 -28.39
N SER A 143 -10.23 -61.80 -29.35
CA SER A 143 -10.72 -60.85 -30.36
C SER A 143 -11.56 -59.72 -29.73
N GLU A 144 -12.19 -59.98 -28.59
CA GLU A 144 -13.00 -59.00 -27.86
C GLU A 144 -12.14 -58.20 -26.85
N THR A 145 -11.20 -58.84 -26.15
CA THR A 145 -10.40 -58.19 -25.11
C THR A 145 -9.31 -57.28 -25.67
N THR A 146 -8.67 -57.66 -26.77
CA THR A 146 -7.56 -56.89 -27.37
C THR A 146 -7.99 -55.47 -27.78
N PRO A 147 -9.07 -55.26 -28.58
CA PRO A 147 -9.50 -53.91 -28.94
C PRO A 147 -9.95 -53.09 -27.73
N ARG A 148 -10.52 -53.74 -26.70
CA ARG A 148 -10.91 -53.07 -25.47
C ARG A 148 -9.70 -52.55 -24.69
N LEU A 149 -8.64 -53.35 -24.52
CA LEU A 149 -7.40 -52.91 -23.85
C LEU A 149 -6.69 -51.82 -24.65
N ALA A 150 -6.73 -51.90 -25.98
CA ALA A 150 -6.19 -50.85 -26.86
C ALA A 150 -6.94 -49.51 -26.66
N SER A 151 -8.28 -49.53 -26.70
CA SER A 151 -9.13 -48.34 -26.45
C SER A 151 -8.84 -47.74 -25.07
N GLN A 152 -8.80 -48.56 -24.03
CA GLN A 152 -8.49 -48.10 -22.67
C GLN A 152 -7.09 -47.48 -22.56
N SER A 153 -6.11 -48.02 -23.28
CA SER A 153 -4.75 -47.47 -23.30
C SER A 153 -4.69 -46.12 -24.01
N GLU A 154 -5.45 -45.94 -25.09
CA GLU A 154 -5.57 -44.66 -25.80
C GLU A 154 -6.29 -43.60 -24.95
N GLU A 155 -7.39 -43.98 -24.28
CA GLU A 155 -8.08 -43.13 -23.30
C GLU A 155 -7.14 -42.70 -22.16
N LEU A 156 -6.36 -43.63 -21.60
CA LEU A 156 -5.38 -43.30 -20.55
C LEU A 156 -4.25 -42.39 -21.06
N ALA A 157 -3.78 -42.60 -22.30
CA ALA A 157 -2.75 -41.75 -22.90
C ALA A 157 -3.26 -40.31 -23.08
N THR A 158 -4.48 -40.15 -23.59
CA THR A 158 -5.12 -38.84 -23.74
C THR A 158 -5.40 -38.16 -22.40
N GLU A 159 -5.83 -38.93 -21.38
CA GLU A 159 -5.98 -38.42 -20.00
C GLU A 159 -4.65 -37.91 -19.43
N ILE A 160 -3.56 -38.67 -19.58
CA ILE A 160 -2.22 -38.28 -19.10
C ILE A 160 -1.75 -37.00 -19.79
N GLU A 161 -1.95 -36.87 -21.10
CA GLU A 161 -1.61 -35.66 -21.85
C GLU A 161 -2.40 -34.44 -21.34
N TRP A 162 -3.71 -34.60 -21.13
CA TRP A 162 -4.56 -33.55 -20.57
C TRP A 162 -4.14 -33.16 -19.14
N LEU A 163 -3.81 -34.13 -18.28
CA LEU A 163 -3.31 -33.89 -16.93
C LEU A 163 -1.98 -33.11 -16.94
N ASN A 164 -1.06 -33.47 -17.85
CA ASN A 164 0.21 -32.75 -18.01
C ASN A 164 -0.01 -31.31 -18.47
N GLU A 165 -0.94 -31.09 -19.40
CA GLU A 165 -1.29 -29.75 -19.87
C GLU A 165 -1.85 -28.88 -18.74
N LEU A 166 -2.78 -29.44 -17.96
CA LEU A 166 -3.37 -28.76 -16.83
C LEU A 166 -2.34 -28.44 -15.75
N GLU A 167 -1.45 -29.39 -15.44
CA GLU A 167 -0.34 -29.16 -14.50
C GLU A 167 0.56 -28.00 -14.98
N ARG A 168 0.93 -27.97 -16.26
CA ARG A 168 1.76 -26.91 -16.84
C ARG A 168 1.09 -25.55 -16.74
N ARG A 169 -0.21 -25.48 -17.00
CA ARG A 169 -1.01 -24.24 -16.85
C ARG A 169 -1.04 -23.76 -15.40
N ILE A 170 -1.35 -24.63 -14.45
CA ILE A 170 -1.41 -24.28 -13.02
C ILE A 170 -0.04 -23.85 -12.50
N ARG A 171 1.04 -24.53 -12.88
CA ARG A 171 2.41 -24.09 -12.54
C ARG A 171 2.74 -22.72 -13.11
N GLY A 172 2.31 -22.44 -14.34
CA GLY A 172 2.46 -21.13 -14.97
C GLY A 172 1.68 -20.02 -14.24
N GLU A 173 0.45 -20.30 -13.84
CA GLU A 173 -0.37 -19.38 -13.03
C GLU A 173 0.25 -19.15 -11.65
N LYS A 174 0.72 -20.21 -10.97
CA LYS A 174 1.43 -20.12 -9.69
C LYS A 174 2.66 -19.22 -9.78
N ALA A 175 3.51 -19.42 -10.79
CA ALA A 175 4.69 -18.59 -11.00
C ALA A 175 4.35 -17.11 -11.22
N ARG A 176 3.22 -16.82 -11.91
CA ARG A 176 2.72 -15.44 -12.06
C ARG A 176 2.24 -14.86 -10.74
N LEU A 177 1.54 -15.64 -9.91
CA LEU A 177 1.13 -15.22 -8.58
C LEU A 177 2.34 -14.90 -7.71
N GLU A 178 3.35 -15.78 -7.67
CA GLU A 178 4.59 -15.57 -6.91
C GLU A 178 5.36 -14.32 -7.36
N ALA A 179 5.48 -14.07 -8.66
CA ALA A 179 6.12 -12.86 -9.19
C ALA A 179 5.34 -11.57 -8.84
N ALA A 180 4.01 -11.64 -8.92
CA ALA A 180 3.14 -10.53 -8.53
C ALA A 180 3.23 -10.25 -7.03
N GLU A 181 3.39 -11.30 -6.20
CA GLU A 181 3.56 -11.19 -4.75
C GLU A 181 4.89 -10.53 -4.38
N ALA A 182 6.00 -10.93 -5.02
CA ALA A 182 7.29 -10.28 -4.82
C ALA A 182 7.23 -8.77 -5.15
N THR A 183 6.50 -8.41 -6.22
CA THR A 183 6.29 -7.00 -6.58
C THR A 183 5.43 -6.27 -5.55
N LEU A 184 4.41 -6.93 -5.01
CA LEU A 184 3.53 -6.37 -3.99
C LEU A 184 4.28 -6.13 -2.67
N ALA A 185 5.13 -7.07 -2.24
CA ALA A 185 5.95 -6.95 -1.05
C ALA A 185 6.91 -5.74 -1.12
N LEU A 186 7.54 -5.51 -2.28
CA LEU A 186 8.38 -4.31 -2.47
C LEU A 186 7.58 -3.01 -2.34
N LYS A 187 6.36 -2.98 -2.90
CA LYS A 187 5.47 -1.82 -2.77
C LYS A 187 5.01 -1.60 -1.34
N GLN A 188 4.71 -2.65 -0.59
CA GLN A 188 4.34 -2.54 0.83
C GLN A 188 5.45 -1.87 1.63
N VAL A 189 6.71 -2.31 1.46
CA VAL A 189 7.87 -1.67 2.12
C VAL A 189 8.01 -0.19 1.75
N GLU A 190 7.79 0.16 0.47
CA GLU A 190 7.82 1.55 0.02
C GLU A 190 6.70 2.39 0.67
N ILE A 191 5.47 1.86 0.72
CA ILE A 191 4.32 2.52 1.33
C ILE A 191 4.52 2.67 2.84
N GLU A 192 5.05 1.66 3.53
CA GLU A 192 5.35 1.74 4.97
C GLU A 192 6.40 2.81 5.27
N ARG A 193 7.45 2.90 4.44
CA ARG A 193 8.47 3.95 4.57
C ARG A 193 7.85 5.33 4.35
N LEU A 194 6.97 5.47 3.35
CA LEU A 194 6.25 6.71 3.10
C LEU A 194 5.31 7.07 4.25
N ALA A 195 4.63 6.08 4.83
CA ALA A 195 3.75 6.25 5.99
C ALA A 195 4.54 6.78 7.20
N ALA A 196 5.69 6.17 7.49
CA ALA A 196 6.57 6.59 8.58
C ALA A 196 7.06 8.03 8.38
N ALA A 197 7.51 8.39 7.17
CA ALA A 197 7.94 9.74 6.86
C ALA A 197 6.79 10.77 6.99
N LYS A 198 5.59 10.44 6.50
CA LYS A 198 4.41 11.31 6.60
C LYS A 198 3.96 11.51 8.04
N ARG A 199 3.98 10.46 8.87
CA ARG A 199 3.67 10.55 10.31
C ARG A 199 4.67 11.44 11.06
N GLY A 200 5.97 11.27 10.80
CA GLY A 200 7.00 12.14 11.39
C GLY A 200 6.78 13.61 11.01
N ASN A 201 6.58 13.90 9.72
CA ASN A 201 6.28 15.26 9.27
C ASN A 201 5.00 15.83 9.90
N PHE A 202 3.99 15.01 10.15
CA PHE A 202 2.76 15.44 10.81
C PHE A 202 2.96 15.74 12.29
N GLU A 203 3.80 14.97 12.99
CA GLU A 203 4.19 15.26 14.38
C GLU A 203 4.94 16.58 14.48
N ASP A 204 5.91 16.82 13.59
CA ASP A 204 6.66 18.08 13.52
C ASP A 204 5.71 19.26 13.26
N LEU A 205 4.83 19.12 12.26
CA LEU A 205 3.84 20.15 11.91
C LEU A 205 2.88 20.44 13.07
N SER A 206 2.44 19.40 13.79
CA SER A 206 1.57 19.56 14.96
C SER A 206 2.29 20.30 16.10
N GLY A 207 3.58 20.04 16.28
CA GLY A 207 4.45 20.78 17.20
C GLY A 207 4.58 22.26 16.82
N ASP A 208 4.81 22.56 15.54
CA ASP A 208 4.90 23.92 15.02
C ASP A 208 3.57 24.69 15.19
N ILE A 209 2.43 24.04 14.92
CA ILE A 209 1.10 24.63 15.15
C ILE A 209 0.92 24.96 16.64
N ALA A 210 1.28 24.05 17.54
CA ALA A 210 1.16 24.28 18.98
C ALA A 210 2.05 25.44 19.46
N ALA A 211 3.29 25.50 18.98
CA ALA A 211 4.22 26.58 19.30
C ALA A 211 3.74 27.94 18.76
N LEU A 212 3.23 27.97 17.53
CA LEU A 212 2.70 29.19 16.92
C LEU A 212 1.42 29.67 17.61
N LYS A 213 0.53 28.74 18.02
CA LYS A 213 -0.64 29.05 18.84
C LYS A 213 -0.27 29.71 20.16
N ALA A 214 0.71 29.16 20.88
CA ALA A 214 1.20 29.73 22.13
C ALA A 214 1.75 31.15 21.91
N ARG A 215 2.58 31.33 20.87
CA ARG A 215 3.15 32.64 20.53
C ARG A 215 2.08 33.67 20.12
N ALA A 216 1.10 33.27 19.32
CA ALA A 216 0.00 34.15 18.92
C ALA A 216 -0.84 34.59 20.14
N ALA A 217 -1.07 33.69 21.09
CA ALA A 217 -1.74 34.01 22.35
C ALA A 217 -0.93 34.99 23.22
N GLU A 218 0.39 34.81 23.31
CA GLU A 218 1.28 35.75 24.02
C GLU A 218 1.28 37.15 23.38
N ILE A 219 1.28 37.23 22.05
CA ILE A 219 1.20 38.51 21.32
C ILE A 219 -0.15 39.17 21.58
N GLY A 220 -1.25 38.42 21.51
CA GLY A 220 -2.59 38.93 21.78
C GLY A 220 -2.75 39.47 23.22
N ALA A 221 -2.15 38.79 24.20
CA ALA A 221 -2.14 39.29 25.59
C ALA A 221 -1.38 40.62 25.71
N LYS A 222 -0.20 40.73 25.07
CA LYS A 222 0.59 41.97 25.05
C LYS A 222 -0.14 43.13 24.35
N GLU A 223 -0.81 42.83 23.22
CA GLU A 223 -1.64 43.79 22.49
C GLU A 223 -2.76 44.34 23.39
N GLN A 224 -3.46 43.45 24.13
CA GLN A 224 -4.54 43.81 25.03
C GLN A 224 -4.05 44.65 26.23
N ASP A 225 -2.90 44.29 26.81
CA ASP A 225 -2.28 45.03 27.91
C ASP A 225 -1.86 46.44 27.46
N LEU A 226 -1.23 46.56 26.29
CA LEU A 226 -0.81 47.85 25.71
C LEU A 226 -2.00 48.73 25.33
N ARG A 227 -3.04 48.16 24.73
CA ARG A 227 -4.27 48.89 24.40
C ARG A 227 -4.92 49.45 25.67
N SER A 228 -5.03 48.63 26.72
CA SER A 228 -5.57 49.05 28.02
C SER A 228 -4.73 50.17 28.66
N LEU A 229 -3.40 50.11 28.52
CA LEU A 229 -2.50 51.12 29.03
C LEU A 229 -2.64 52.44 28.26
N LEU A 230 -2.72 52.40 26.93
CA LEU A 230 -2.98 53.56 26.07
C LEU A 230 -4.32 54.23 26.41
N GLU A 231 -5.40 53.46 26.55
CA GLU A 231 -6.72 53.99 26.96
C GLU A 231 -6.66 54.67 28.33
N SER A 232 -5.92 54.10 29.29
CA SER A 232 -5.76 54.69 30.62
C SER A 232 -4.98 56.01 30.61
N LEU A 233 -4.00 56.16 29.70
CA LEU A 233 -3.22 57.37 29.51
C LEU A 233 -4.05 58.45 28.81
N GLU A 234 -4.80 58.10 27.76
CA GLU A 234 -5.73 59.03 27.09
C GLU A 234 -6.80 59.54 28.06
N ALA A 235 -7.33 58.69 28.94
CA ALA A 235 -8.29 59.07 29.95
C ALA A 235 -7.72 60.03 31.03
N GLN A 236 -6.39 59.98 31.26
CA GLN A 236 -5.69 60.83 32.23
C GLN A 236 -5.07 62.09 31.59
N ALA A 237 -5.15 62.25 30.27
CA ALA A 237 -4.57 63.38 29.56
C ALA A 237 -5.33 64.69 29.90
N PRO A 238 -4.63 65.79 30.27
CA PRO A 238 -5.27 67.08 30.53
C PRO A 238 -5.90 67.67 29.26
N SER A 239 -7.11 68.24 29.40
CA SER A 239 -7.81 68.91 28.30
C SER A 239 -6.92 70.01 27.69
N ALA A 240 -6.78 69.98 26.36
CA ALA A 240 -5.86 70.84 25.61
C ALA A 240 -6.04 72.33 25.99
N PRO A 241 -4.96 73.14 26.08
CA PRO A 241 -5.08 74.56 26.38
C PRO A 241 -5.96 75.22 25.31
N GLY A 242 -7.11 75.74 25.74
CA GLY A 242 -8.07 76.38 24.86
C GLY A 242 -7.39 77.46 24.00
N VAL A 243 -7.54 77.33 22.69
CA VAL A 243 -7.11 78.33 21.71
C VAL A 243 -7.72 79.67 22.12
N LYS A 244 -6.85 80.62 22.44
CA LYS A 244 -7.18 81.98 22.87
C LYS A 244 -8.11 82.61 21.81
N PRO A 245 -9.31 83.11 22.17
CA PRO A 245 -10.22 83.67 21.19
C PRO A 245 -9.59 84.94 20.57
N GLU A 246 -9.52 84.97 19.24
CA GLU A 246 -9.12 86.19 18.53
C GLU A 246 -10.16 87.29 18.79
N LEU A 247 -9.68 88.40 19.36
CA LEU A 247 -10.44 89.62 19.57
C LEU A 247 -10.83 90.20 18.20
N ARG A 248 -12.14 90.21 17.91
CA ARG A 248 -12.72 90.94 16.77
C ARG A 248 -12.33 92.43 16.83
N PRO A 249 -11.73 93.03 15.80
CA PRO A 249 -11.72 94.47 15.66
C PRO A 249 -13.13 94.96 15.26
N ARG A 250 -13.66 95.92 16.02
CA ARG A 250 -14.90 96.64 15.70
C ARG A 250 -14.69 97.49 14.45
N LEU A 251 -15.67 97.45 13.55
CA LEU A 251 -15.84 98.40 12.46
C LEU A 251 -16.00 99.82 13.02
N VAL A 252 -15.36 100.79 12.39
CA VAL A 252 -15.79 102.19 12.40
C VAL A 252 -16.02 102.59 10.94
N SER A 253 -17.18 103.20 10.75
CA SER A 253 -17.82 103.74 9.53
C SER A 253 -16.89 104.42 8.54
#